data_AF-A0AAW4MWI5-F1
#
_entry.id   AF-A0AAW4MWI5-F1
#
_cell.length_a   1.000
_cell.length_b   1.000
_cell.length_c   1.000
_cell.angle_alpha   90.00
_cell.angle_beta   90.00
_cell.angle_gamma   90.00
#
_symmetry.space_group_name_H-M   'P 1'
#
loop_
_entity.id
_entity.type
_entity.pdbx_description
1 polymer ?
#
loop_
_entity_poly.entity_id
_entity_poly.type
_entity_poly.pdbx_seq_one_letter_code
_entity_poly.pdbx_strand_id
1 'polypeptide(L)' 'TAKANRLSPFDYIEYILEIMPQIDIIQHPEKIDWFMPWSEQIKEEFGIKDD' A
#
# COMPACT_ATOMS: atom_id res chain seq x y z
N THR A 1 -10.84 -1.86 6.53
CA THR A 1 -9.81 -2.80 7.08
C THR A 1 -9.21 -3.58 5.93
N ALA A 2 -7.93 -3.97 5.97
CA ALA A 2 -7.29 -4.75 4.88
C ALA A 2 -8.10 -6.00 4.44
N LYS A 3 -8.84 -6.61 5.37
CA LYS A 3 -9.80 -7.69 5.09
C LYS A 3 -10.92 -7.33 4.10
N ALA A 4 -11.35 -6.07 4.05
CA ALA A 4 -12.38 -5.58 3.13
C ALA A 4 -11.89 -5.53 1.67
N ASN A 5 -10.57 -5.31 1.47
CA ASN A 5 -10.00 -5.08 0.15
C ASN A 5 -9.53 -6.36 -0.55
N ARG A 6 -9.80 -7.54 0.02
CA ARG A 6 -9.36 -8.86 -0.50
C ARG A 6 -7.86 -8.96 -0.81
N LEU A 7 -7.05 -8.10 -0.19
CA LEU A 7 -5.59 -8.12 -0.30
C LEU A 7 -5.07 -9.43 0.27
N SER A 8 -4.30 -10.16 -0.53
CA SER A 8 -3.43 -11.22 -0.01
C SER A 8 -2.44 -10.57 0.97
N PRO A 9 -2.43 -10.96 2.25
CA PRO A 9 -1.50 -10.38 3.21
C PRO A 9 -0.03 -10.60 2.82
N PHE A 10 0.26 -11.71 2.14
CA PHE A 10 1.61 -12.04 1.68
C PHE A 10 2.06 -11.02 0.62
N ASP A 11 1.29 -10.88 -0.45
CA ASP A 11 1.59 -10.01 -1.60
C ASP A 11 1.70 -8.53 -1.17
N TYR A 12 0.83 -8.09 -0.25
CA TYR A 12 0.88 -6.72 0.29
C TYR A 12 2.14 -6.46 1.12
N ILE A 13 2.56 -7.42 1.95
CA ILE A 13 3.80 -7.30 2.74
C ILE A 13 5.01 -7.34 1.81
N GLU A 14 5.03 -8.21 0.79
CA GLU A 14 6.08 -8.28 -0.21
C GLU A 14 6.24 -6.93 -0.94
N TYR A 15 5.13 -6.37 -1.43
CA TYR A 15 5.11 -5.04 -2.07
C TYR A 15 5.68 -3.94 -1.16
N ILE A 16 5.26 -3.89 0.11
CA ILE A 16 5.78 -2.91 1.07
C ILE A 16 7.29 -3.04 1.22
N LEU A 17 7.78 -4.27 1.42
CA LEU A 17 9.20 -4.51 1.68
C LEU A 17 10.06 -4.21 0.45
N GLU A 18 9.53 -4.38 -0.76
CA GLU A 18 10.22 -4.07 -2.00
C GLU A 18 10.30 -2.56 -2.28
N ILE A 19 9.18 -1.84 -2.10
CA ILE A 19 9.04 -0.45 -2.57
C ILE A 19 9.31 0.58 -1.49
N MET A 20 8.87 0.36 -0.24
CA MET A 20 8.94 1.36 0.83
C MET A 20 10.36 1.84 1.15
N PRO A 21 11.41 0.98 1.20
CA PRO A 21 12.78 1.44 1.47
C PRO A 21 13.34 2.41 0.43
N GLN A 22 12.76 2.44 -0.78
CA GLN A 22 13.18 3.30 -1.87
C GLN A 22 12.58 4.71 -1.77
N ILE A 23 11.57 4.88 -0.90
CA ILE A 23 10.89 6.17 -0.70
C ILE A 23 11.54 6.95 0.43
N ASP A 24 11.83 8.22 0.15
CA ASP A 24 12.34 9.16 1.16
C ASP A 24 11.23 9.61 2.12
N ILE A 25 10.82 8.70 3.01
CA ILE A 25 9.83 8.95 4.06
C ILE A 25 10.39 9.80 5.22
N ILE A 26 11.71 9.97 5.28
CA ILE A 26 12.35 10.80 6.33
C ILE A 26 12.14 12.28 6.02
N GLN A 27 12.37 12.69 4.77
CA GLN A 27 12.10 14.07 4.35
C GLN A 27 10.62 14.29 4.01
N HIS A 28 9.92 13.24 3.61
CA HIS A 28 8.52 13.29 3.17
C HIS A 28 7.64 12.26 3.90
N PRO A 29 7.36 12.46 5.19
CA PRO A 29 6.58 11.51 5.99
C PRO A 29 5.16 11.30 5.46
N GLU A 30 4.58 12.27 4.75
CA GLU A 30 3.27 12.16 4.10
C GLU A 30 3.18 11.01 3.08
N LYS A 31 4.32 10.57 2.53
CA LYS A 31 4.36 9.45 1.57
C LYS A 31 4.02 8.11 2.22
N ILE A 32 3.99 8.03 3.55
CA ILE A 32 3.54 6.81 4.24
C ILE A 32 2.07 6.49 3.92
N ASP A 33 1.26 7.51 3.63
CA ASP A 33 -0.16 7.34 3.28
C ASP A 33 -0.34 6.55 1.98
N TRP A 34 0.64 6.59 1.07
CA TRP A 34 0.61 5.82 -0.17
C TRP A 34 0.69 4.31 0.07
N PHE A 35 1.30 3.90 1.17
CA PHE A 35 1.45 2.49 1.52
C PHE A 35 0.30 1.95 2.35
N MET A 36 -0.62 2.80 2.81
CA MET A 36 -1.76 2.35 3.58
C MET A 36 -2.65 1.41 2.75
N PRO A 37 -3.24 0.36 3.36
CA PRO A 37 -3.96 -0.66 2.60
C PRO A 37 -5.26 -0.15 1.97
N TRP A 38 -5.66 1.08 2.27
CA TRP A 38 -6.80 1.80 1.71
C TRP A 38 -6.40 2.97 0.81
N SER A 39 -5.10 3.17 0.55
CA SER A 39 -4.64 4.22 -0.34
C SER A 39 -5.07 3.95 -1.78
N GLU A 40 -5.26 5.00 -2.57
CA GLU A 40 -5.56 4.86 -3.99
C GLU A 40 -4.45 4.10 -4.73
N GLN A 41 -3.20 4.29 -4.31
CA GLN A 41 -2.05 3.60 -4.90
C GLN A 41 -2.10 2.08 -4.66
N ILE A 42 -2.45 1.64 -3.45
CA ILE A 42 -2.63 0.21 -3.17
C ILE A 42 -3.86 -0.34 -3.89
N LYS A 43 -4.93 0.45 -4.02
CA LYS A 43 -6.11 0.02 -4.78
C LYS A 43 -5.79 -0.19 -6.25
N GLU A 44 -5.04 0.72 -6.87
CA GLU A 44 -4.61 0.62 -8.26
C GLU A 44 -3.69 -0.59 -8.47
N GLU A 45 -2.65 -0.74 -7.66
CA GLU A 45 -1.68 -1.83 -7.75
C GLU A 45 -2.34 -3.22 -7.64
N PHE A 46 -3.28 -3.36 -6.70
CA PHE A 46 -3.95 -4.64 -6.42
C PHE A 46 -5.31 -4.78 -7.12
N GLY A 47 -5.69 -3.84 -7.98
CA GLY A 47 -6.96 -3.87 -8.72
C GLY A 47 -8.21 -3.88 -7.82
N ILE A 48 -8.13 -3.26 -6.64
CA ILE A 48 -9.22 -3.16 -5.68
C ILE A 48 -10.22 -2.14 -6.21
N LYS A 49 -11.48 -2.54 -6.37
CA LYS A 49 -12.58 -1.65 -6.75
C LYS A 49 -13.20 -1.06 -5.49
N ASP A 50 -13.57 0.21 -5.56
CA ASP A 50 -14.46 0.80 -4.57
C ASP A 50 -15.87 0.20 -4.75
N ASP A 51 -16.38 -0.47 -3.72
CA ASP A 51 -17.75 -1.00 -3.64
C ASP A 51 -18.77 0.12 -3.37
#